data_AF-U9TCE9-F1
#
_entry.id   AF-U9TCE9-F1
#
_cell.length_a   1.000
_cell.length_b   1.000
_cell.length_c   1.000
_cell.angle_alpha   90.00
_cell.angle_beta   90.00
_cell.angle_gamma   90.00
#
_symmetry.space_group_name_H-M   'P 1'
#
loop_
_entity.id
_entity.type
_entity.pdbx_description
1 polymer ?
#
loop_
_entity_poly.entity_id
_entity_poly.type
_entity_poly.pdbx_seq_one_letter_code
_entity_poly.pdbx_strand_id
1 'polypeptide(L)'
;EPNNILYRYFPNIGKPTLIDVIKHWFLVVEKIKLGSLTWKSSENYKVIKKIIEKIYEIMNEFSQEMIHKNIIISFITKNRLFLNGEDLFDNDNWVAGDNLVFGVQEDISKGLKKVDEFIMPYKDLLKLAGAHELEEININEYDLIHDYHDQKDLLHNNLLKRLIRHPDTKHHDVIFIVGEEGTRIGASRYVLSAASEYFEKMFCGHTAESEDNRQVEVRLDYIQSNSFRVFLRWLYGESFEEASSTLRKRTEEENYDSYYLDFLVNLLKITDISGCKPLKDIVEITIMKDGCVNINNVIEMSEWADNCKALKLKNHCEKFINLNRGLILEKRLEFCENAIDDEEREEESQMLNIILNN
;
A
#
# COMPACT_ATOMS: atom_id res chain seq x y z
N GLU A 1 -34.91 -40.74 -29.72
CA GLU A 1 -33.68 -40.79 -28.90
C GLU A 1 -33.52 -42.21 -28.35
N PRO A 2 -32.37 -42.90 -28.50
CA PRO A 2 -32.22 -44.25 -27.99
C PRO A 2 -31.94 -44.27 -26.48
N ASN A 3 -32.84 -44.98 -25.79
CA ASN A 3 -32.94 -45.43 -24.40
C ASN A 3 -31.67 -45.48 -23.49
N ASN A 4 -31.76 -44.74 -22.38
CA ASN A 4 -30.91 -44.77 -21.17
C ASN A 4 -30.67 -46.16 -20.54
N ILE A 5 -31.43 -47.19 -20.92
CA ILE A 5 -31.30 -48.56 -20.39
C ILE A 5 -30.12 -49.31 -21.04
N LEU A 6 -29.81 -49.02 -22.31
CA LEU A 6 -28.70 -49.69 -23.05
C LEU A 6 -27.33 -49.33 -22.47
N TYR A 7 -27.11 -48.08 -22.09
CA TYR A 7 -25.87 -47.60 -21.47
C TYR A 7 -25.59 -48.22 -20.10
N ARG A 8 -26.63 -48.73 -19.41
CA ARG A 8 -26.50 -49.39 -18.11
C ARG A 8 -25.99 -50.82 -18.21
N TYR A 9 -26.33 -51.54 -19.28
CA TYR A 9 -25.92 -52.94 -19.51
C TYR A 9 -24.69 -53.05 -20.42
N PHE A 10 -24.47 -52.04 -21.27
CA PHE A 10 -23.31 -51.95 -22.15
C PHE A 10 -22.71 -50.54 -22.07
N PRO A 11 -21.91 -50.24 -21.04
CA PRO A 11 -21.36 -48.90 -20.80
C PRO A 11 -20.46 -48.38 -21.94
N ASN A 12 -20.05 -49.26 -22.85
CA ASN A 12 -19.19 -48.97 -23.99
C ASN A 12 -19.94 -48.91 -25.35
N ILE A 13 -21.27 -49.06 -25.37
CA ILE A 13 -22.04 -48.91 -26.62
C ILE A 13 -21.87 -47.47 -27.15
N GLY A 14 -21.40 -47.36 -28.40
CA GLY A 14 -21.16 -46.08 -29.06
C GLY A 14 -19.84 -45.38 -28.72
N LYS A 15 -19.01 -45.96 -27.82
CA LYS A 15 -17.66 -45.43 -27.53
C LYS A 15 -16.62 -46.18 -28.37
N PRO A 16 -15.84 -45.50 -29.21
CA PRO A 16 -14.80 -46.16 -30.01
C PRO A 16 -13.69 -46.70 -29.08
N THR A 17 -13.10 -47.85 -29.42
CA THR A 17 -11.94 -48.34 -28.68
C THR A 17 -10.70 -47.52 -29.01
N LEU A 18 -9.72 -47.46 -28.10
CA LEU A 18 -8.44 -46.78 -28.35
C LEU A 18 -7.82 -47.18 -29.70
N ILE A 19 -7.79 -48.49 -29.99
CA ILE A 19 -7.20 -49.01 -31.23
C ILE A 19 -7.99 -48.56 -32.46
N ASP A 20 -9.32 -48.49 -32.37
CA ASP A 20 -10.16 -48.01 -33.47
C ASP A 20 -9.92 -46.53 -33.75
N VAL A 21 -9.80 -45.70 -32.69
CA VAL A 21 -9.50 -44.27 -32.83
C VAL A 21 -8.11 -44.07 -33.45
N ILE A 22 -7.09 -44.80 -32.98
CA ILE A 22 -5.74 -44.74 -33.57
C ILE A 22 -5.77 -45.12 -35.05
N LYS A 23 -6.37 -46.26 -35.40
CA LYS A 23 -6.48 -46.69 -36.81
C LYS A 23 -7.20 -45.66 -37.67
N HIS A 24 -8.28 -45.08 -37.14
CA HIS A 24 -9.02 -44.03 -37.84
C HIS A 24 -8.16 -42.79 -38.05
N TRP A 25 -7.40 -42.37 -37.04
CA TRP A 25 -6.48 -41.23 -37.12
C TRP A 25 -5.44 -41.41 -38.23
N PHE A 26 -4.75 -42.54 -38.27
CA PHE A 26 -3.79 -42.84 -39.34
C PHE A 26 -4.44 -42.80 -40.73
N LEU A 27 -5.61 -43.41 -40.88
CA LEU A 27 -6.33 -43.43 -42.16
C LEU A 27 -6.71 -42.02 -42.64
N VAL A 28 -7.21 -41.18 -41.73
CA VAL A 28 -7.59 -39.80 -42.08
C VAL A 28 -6.36 -38.99 -42.49
N VAL A 29 -5.27 -39.06 -41.72
CA VAL A 29 -4.02 -38.33 -42.03
C VAL A 29 -3.42 -38.81 -43.36
N GLU A 30 -3.40 -40.12 -43.61
CA GLU A 30 -2.91 -40.69 -44.86
C GLU A 30 -3.72 -40.17 -46.07
N LYS A 31 -5.06 -40.17 -45.97
CA LYS A 31 -5.94 -39.66 -47.04
C LYS A 31 -5.73 -38.17 -47.32
N ILE A 32 -5.51 -37.37 -46.28
CA ILE A 32 -5.22 -35.94 -46.42
C ILE A 32 -3.89 -35.76 -47.17
N LYS A 33 -2.84 -36.46 -46.77
CA LYS A 33 -1.50 -36.39 -47.40
C LYS A 33 -1.48 -36.87 -48.84
N LEU A 34 -2.32 -37.84 -49.20
CA LEU A 34 -2.51 -38.29 -50.59
C LEU A 34 -3.24 -37.27 -51.48
N GLY A 35 -3.74 -36.16 -50.90
CA GLY A 35 -4.17 -34.99 -51.67
C GLY A 35 -5.43 -35.21 -52.50
N SER A 36 -6.39 -35.99 -52.01
CA SER A 36 -7.64 -36.25 -52.72
C SER A 36 -8.38 -34.95 -53.08
N LEU A 37 -8.57 -34.68 -54.39
CA LEU A 37 -9.24 -33.48 -54.91
C LEU A 37 -10.65 -33.28 -54.32
N THR A 38 -11.35 -34.36 -53.97
CA THR A 38 -12.68 -34.29 -53.35
C THR A 38 -12.64 -33.75 -51.93
N TRP A 39 -11.52 -33.87 -51.22
CA TRP A 39 -11.36 -33.41 -49.83
C TRP A 39 -10.94 -31.94 -49.76
N LYS A 40 -10.38 -31.40 -50.85
CA LYS A 40 -9.95 -29.99 -50.96
C LYS A 40 -11.10 -28.99 -51.14
N SER A 41 -12.35 -29.44 -51.28
CA SER A 41 -13.50 -28.51 -51.32
C SER A 41 -13.70 -27.85 -49.95
N SER A 42 -14.11 -26.58 -49.93
CA SER A 42 -14.23 -25.78 -48.69
C SER A 42 -15.22 -26.36 -47.67
N GLU A 43 -16.24 -27.06 -48.14
CA GLU A 43 -17.22 -27.74 -47.27
C GLU A 43 -16.61 -28.98 -46.60
N ASN A 44 -15.89 -29.81 -47.36
CA ASN A 44 -15.23 -30.99 -46.84
C ASN A 44 -14.06 -30.62 -45.92
N TYR A 45 -13.34 -29.55 -46.22
CA TYR A 45 -12.26 -29.02 -45.37
C TYR A 45 -12.69 -28.83 -43.91
N LYS A 46 -13.81 -28.14 -43.68
CA LYS A 46 -14.33 -27.86 -42.33
C LYS A 46 -14.74 -29.13 -41.60
N VAL A 47 -15.35 -30.07 -42.34
CA VAL A 47 -15.77 -31.36 -41.77
C VAL A 47 -14.55 -32.19 -41.36
N ILE A 48 -13.52 -32.26 -42.21
CA ILE A 48 -12.28 -32.99 -41.93
C ILE A 48 -11.54 -32.37 -40.75
N LYS A 49 -11.44 -31.04 -40.68
CA LYS A 49 -10.82 -30.35 -39.54
C LYS A 49 -11.52 -30.72 -38.22
N LYS A 50 -12.86 -30.71 -38.19
CA LYS A 50 -13.65 -31.15 -37.02
C LYS A 50 -13.42 -32.62 -36.66
N ILE A 51 -13.25 -33.49 -37.65
CA ILE A 51 -12.91 -34.90 -37.40
C ILE A 51 -11.55 -34.99 -36.70
N ILE A 52 -10.54 -34.25 -37.17
CA ILE A 52 -9.21 -34.21 -36.54
C ILE A 52 -9.29 -33.66 -35.11
N GLU A 53 -10.01 -32.55 -34.89
CA GLU A 53 -10.26 -32.01 -33.54
C GLU A 53 -10.86 -33.08 -32.61
N LYS A 54 -11.86 -33.82 -33.10
CA LYS A 54 -12.54 -34.83 -32.29
C LYS A 54 -11.64 -36.04 -32.00
N ILE A 55 -10.78 -36.42 -32.95
CA ILE A 55 -9.77 -37.45 -32.73
C ILE A 55 -8.79 -37.00 -31.63
N TYR A 56 -8.29 -35.75 -31.68
CA TYR A 56 -7.38 -35.23 -30.67
C TYR A 56 -8.03 -35.16 -29.29
N GLU A 57 -9.29 -34.72 -29.21
CA GLU A 57 -10.05 -34.69 -27.96
C GLU A 57 -10.15 -36.08 -27.32
N ILE A 58 -10.61 -37.08 -28.08
CA ILE A 58 -10.77 -38.46 -27.58
C ILE A 58 -9.40 -39.08 -27.23
N MET A 59 -8.38 -38.85 -28.06
CA MET A 59 -7.04 -39.36 -27.79
C MET A 59 -6.40 -38.69 -26.56
N ASN A 60 -6.68 -37.41 -26.31
CA ASN A 60 -6.23 -36.70 -25.13
C ASN A 60 -6.93 -37.22 -23.87
N GLU A 61 -8.22 -37.55 -23.92
CA GLU A 61 -8.90 -38.26 -22.82
C GLU A 61 -8.22 -39.60 -22.52
N PHE A 62 -7.99 -40.44 -23.55
CA PHE A 62 -7.27 -41.71 -23.36
C PHE A 62 -5.84 -41.53 -22.83
N SER A 63 -5.17 -40.42 -23.15
CA SER A 63 -3.80 -40.13 -22.70
C SER A 63 -3.69 -39.95 -21.17
N GLN A 64 -4.78 -39.57 -20.52
CA GLN A 64 -4.83 -39.36 -19.07
C GLN A 64 -4.91 -40.69 -18.30
N GLU A 65 -5.41 -41.74 -18.95
CA GLU A 65 -5.54 -43.07 -18.35
C GLU A 65 -4.22 -43.87 -18.41
N MET A 66 -3.68 -44.25 -17.24
CA MET A 66 -2.39 -44.94 -17.13
C MET A 66 -2.32 -46.24 -17.96
N ILE A 67 -3.43 -46.97 -18.08
CA ILE A 67 -3.52 -48.24 -18.82
C ILE A 67 -3.26 -48.08 -20.33
N HIS A 68 -3.48 -46.88 -20.87
CA HIS A 68 -3.43 -46.61 -22.32
C HIS A 68 -2.11 -45.98 -22.77
N LYS A 69 -1.34 -45.37 -21.86
CA LYS A 69 -0.12 -44.61 -22.17
C LYS A 69 0.88 -45.38 -23.03
N ASN A 70 1.25 -46.61 -22.64
CA ASN A 70 2.24 -47.41 -23.36
C ASN A 70 1.81 -47.74 -24.80
N ILE A 71 0.52 -48.05 -24.98
CA ILE A 71 -0.05 -48.36 -26.29
C ILE A 71 -0.01 -47.08 -27.14
N ILE A 72 -0.50 -45.96 -26.62
CA ILE A 72 -0.48 -44.67 -27.30
C ILE A 72 0.93 -44.29 -27.76
N ILE A 73 1.91 -44.30 -26.84
CA ILE A 73 3.32 -43.96 -27.12
C ILE A 73 3.86 -44.79 -28.29
N SER A 74 3.62 -46.11 -28.28
CA SER A 74 4.11 -47.01 -29.34
C SER A 74 3.57 -46.71 -30.73
N PHE A 75 2.39 -46.08 -30.82
CA PHE A 75 1.79 -45.70 -32.10
C PHE A 75 2.15 -44.29 -32.55
N ILE A 76 2.22 -43.31 -31.65
CA ILE A 76 2.18 -41.90 -32.08
C ILE A 76 3.54 -41.19 -32.11
N THR A 77 4.51 -41.61 -31.29
CA THR A 77 5.73 -40.82 -31.01
C THR A 77 6.46 -40.33 -32.26
N LYS A 78 6.72 -41.23 -33.22
CA LYS A 78 7.50 -40.92 -34.43
C LYS A 78 6.64 -40.58 -35.65
N ASN A 79 5.32 -40.59 -35.51
CA ASN A 79 4.41 -40.43 -36.65
C ASN A 79 3.94 -38.98 -36.75
N ARG A 80 4.01 -38.43 -37.97
CA ARG A 80 3.59 -37.05 -38.28
C ARG A 80 2.07 -36.94 -38.32
N LEU A 81 1.44 -36.97 -37.15
CA LEU A 81 -0.01 -37.07 -36.94
C LEU A 81 -0.66 -35.79 -36.39
N PHE A 82 0.14 -34.85 -35.89
CA PHE A 82 -0.34 -33.60 -35.30
C PHE A 82 -0.34 -32.49 -36.35
N LEU A 83 -1.48 -31.84 -36.53
CA LEU A 83 -1.62 -30.68 -37.40
C LEU A 83 -1.16 -29.43 -36.64
N ASN A 84 0.08 -29.03 -36.86
CA ASN A 84 0.72 -27.86 -36.26
C ASN A 84 0.79 -26.71 -37.28
N GLY A 85 -0.38 -26.16 -37.61
CA GLY A 85 -0.56 -25.08 -38.58
C GLY A 85 -2.00 -25.04 -39.11
N GLU A 86 -2.31 -24.05 -39.96
CA GLU A 86 -3.69 -23.83 -40.40
C GLU A 86 -4.15 -24.77 -41.52
N ASP A 87 -3.31 -25.03 -42.53
CA ASP A 87 -3.67 -25.77 -43.76
C ASP A 87 -3.48 -27.29 -43.60
N LEU A 88 -4.59 -28.04 -43.70
CA LEU A 88 -4.61 -29.49 -43.66
C LEU A 88 -3.81 -30.16 -44.79
N PHE A 89 -3.73 -29.55 -45.97
CA PHE A 89 -3.12 -30.16 -47.15
C PHE A 89 -1.67 -29.79 -47.36
N ASP A 90 -1.12 -28.93 -46.49
CA ASP A 90 0.30 -28.70 -46.39
C ASP A 90 0.96 -29.81 -45.56
N ASN A 91 1.84 -30.57 -46.19
CA ASN A 91 2.56 -31.66 -45.55
C ASN A 91 3.48 -31.18 -44.42
N ASP A 92 3.94 -29.93 -44.48
CA ASP A 92 4.83 -29.36 -43.47
C ASP A 92 4.10 -28.99 -42.16
N ASN A 93 2.77 -28.85 -42.21
CA ASN A 93 1.94 -28.66 -41.03
C ASN A 93 1.73 -29.96 -40.25
N TRP A 94 1.94 -31.14 -40.84
CA TRP A 94 1.84 -32.40 -40.11
C TRP A 94 3.16 -32.73 -39.41
N VAL A 95 3.20 -32.69 -38.09
CA VAL A 95 4.41 -32.81 -37.26
C VAL A 95 4.28 -34.02 -36.32
N ALA A 96 5.42 -34.61 -35.97
CA ALA A 96 5.50 -35.67 -34.95
C ALA A 96 5.56 -35.05 -33.56
N GLY A 97 5.10 -35.77 -32.53
CA GLY A 97 5.04 -35.21 -31.17
C GLY A 97 6.41 -34.79 -30.63
N ASP A 98 7.42 -35.62 -30.87
CA ASP A 98 8.84 -35.39 -30.50
C ASP A 98 9.50 -34.19 -31.21
N ASN A 99 8.80 -33.58 -32.17
CA ASN A 99 9.26 -32.40 -32.88
C ASN A 99 8.54 -31.11 -32.44
N LEU A 100 7.75 -31.16 -31.37
CA LEU A 100 6.98 -30.04 -30.86
C LEU A 100 7.50 -29.53 -29.52
N VAL A 101 7.49 -28.21 -29.32
CA VAL A 101 7.98 -27.57 -28.09
C VAL A 101 6.98 -26.56 -27.53
N PHE A 102 6.59 -26.74 -26.26
CA PHE A 102 5.80 -25.79 -25.49
C PHE A 102 6.67 -24.68 -24.90
N GLY A 103 6.07 -23.50 -24.69
CA GLY A 103 6.70 -22.40 -23.95
C GLY A 103 7.70 -21.56 -24.75
N VAL A 104 7.81 -21.78 -26.06
CA VAL A 104 8.67 -20.99 -26.96
C VAL A 104 7.87 -19.97 -27.78
N GLN A 105 8.49 -18.86 -28.12
CA GLN A 105 7.84 -17.77 -28.87
C GLN A 105 7.76 -18.06 -30.38
N GLU A 106 8.77 -18.74 -30.93
CA GLU A 106 8.92 -19.09 -32.34
C GLU A 106 9.50 -20.51 -32.51
N ASP A 107 9.51 -21.02 -33.74
CA ASP A 107 10.13 -22.32 -34.08
C ASP A 107 11.62 -22.29 -33.74
N ILE A 108 12.11 -23.28 -32.98
CA ILE A 108 13.52 -23.38 -32.60
C ILE A 108 14.38 -23.72 -33.81
N SER A 109 13.89 -24.62 -34.67
CA SER A 109 14.57 -25.02 -35.91
C SER A 109 13.59 -25.65 -36.88
N LYS A 110 14.04 -25.97 -38.10
CA LYS A 110 13.23 -26.71 -39.09
C LYS A 110 12.67 -28.05 -38.58
N GLY A 111 13.34 -28.67 -37.60
CA GLY A 111 12.93 -29.95 -37.02
C GLY A 111 12.18 -29.83 -35.69
N LEU A 112 12.29 -28.70 -34.98
CA LEU A 112 11.67 -28.48 -33.68
C LEU A 112 10.78 -27.23 -33.76
N LYS A 113 9.47 -27.47 -33.86
CA LYS A 113 8.47 -26.43 -34.05
C LYS A 113 7.82 -26.04 -32.73
N LYS A 114 7.42 -24.77 -32.64
CA LYS A 114 6.53 -24.29 -31.60
C LYS A 114 5.18 -25.00 -31.72
N VAL A 115 4.61 -25.39 -30.59
CA VAL A 115 3.24 -25.90 -30.53
C VAL A 115 2.26 -24.81 -30.96
N ASP A 116 1.52 -25.08 -32.04
CA ASP A 116 0.47 -24.22 -32.57
C ASP A 116 -0.74 -24.16 -31.62
N GLU A 117 -1.41 -23.00 -31.59
CA GLU A 117 -2.58 -22.76 -30.74
C GLU A 117 -3.69 -23.80 -30.96
N PHE A 118 -3.81 -24.33 -32.18
CA PHE A 118 -4.82 -25.34 -32.53
C PHE A 118 -4.66 -26.64 -31.74
N ILE A 119 -3.42 -27.09 -31.52
CA ILE A 119 -3.14 -28.35 -30.82
C ILE A 119 -2.74 -28.16 -29.36
N MET A 120 -2.45 -26.93 -28.95
CA MET A 120 -2.08 -26.56 -27.58
C MET A 120 -3.03 -27.10 -26.48
N PRO A 121 -4.36 -27.18 -26.68
CA PRO A 121 -5.27 -27.76 -25.68
C PRO A 121 -5.03 -29.26 -25.39
N TYR A 122 -4.42 -30.00 -26.31
CA TYR A 122 -4.20 -31.46 -26.19
C TYR A 122 -2.84 -31.78 -25.56
N LYS A 123 -2.50 -31.05 -24.50
CA LYS A 123 -1.15 -31.05 -23.88
C LYS A 123 -0.72 -32.43 -23.38
N ASP A 124 -1.62 -33.20 -22.76
CA ASP A 124 -1.30 -34.53 -22.22
C ASP A 124 -0.94 -35.51 -23.34
N LEU A 125 -1.71 -35.51 -24.44
CA LEU A 125 -1.45 -36.31 -25.62
C LEU A 125 -0.12 -35.93 -26.28
N LEU A 126 0.15 -34.62 -26.42
CA LEU A 126 1.39 -34.11 -27.00
C LEU A 126 2.61 -34.48 -26.15
N LYS A 127 2.51 -34.37 -24.83
CA LYS A 127 3.55 -34.84 -23.90
C LYS A 127 3.81 -36.34 -24.03
N LEU A 128 2.77 -37.16 -24.13
CA LEU A 128 2.93 -38.60 -24.39
C LEU A 128 3.58 -38.87 -25.75
N ALA A 129 3.31 -38.04 -26.75
CA ALA A 129 3.89 -38.15 -28.08
C ALA A 129 5.36 -37.69 -28.14
N GLY A 130 5.93 -37.18 -27.04
CA GLY A 130 7.32 -36.76 -26.95
C GLY A 130 7.53 -35.25 -27.01
N ALA A 131 6.48 -34.43 -26.97
CA ALA A 131 6.63 -32.98 -27.03
C ALA A 131 7.46 -32.45 -25.85
N HIS A 132 8.40 -31.57 -26.16
CA HIS A 132 9.25 -30.91 -25.19
C HIS A 132 8.52 -29.75 -24.53
N GLU A 133 8.89 -29.40 -23.31
CA GLU A 133 8.41 -28.21 -22.62
C GLU A 133 9.61 -27.41 -22.17
N LEU A 134 9.65 -26.12 -22.53
CA LEU A 134 10.70 -25.22 -22.06
C LEU A 134 10.60 -25.12 -20.54
N GLU A 135 11.67 -25.49 -19.84
CA GLU A 135 11.76 -25.33 -18.39
C GLU A 135 11.96 -23.84 -18.08
N GLU A 136 10.97 -23.23 -17.42
CA GLU A 136 11.12 -21.86 -16.93
C GLU A 136 12.12 -21.85 -15.77
N ILE A 137 13.09 -20.93 -15.84
CA ILE A 137 13.98 -20.67 -14.71
C ILE A 137 13.12 -20.06 -13.60
N ASN A 138 12.94 -20.79 -12.51
CA ASN A 138 12.29 -20.27 -11.32
C ASN A 138 13.25 -19.27 -10.66
N ILE A 139 13.04 -17.98 -10.93
CA ILE A 139 13.75 -16.91 -10.26
C ILE A 139 13.29 -16.94 -8.80
N ASN A 140 14.15 -17.39 -7.89
CA ASN A 140 13.84 -17.35 -6.47
C ASN A 140 13.75 -15.88 -6.05
N GLU A 141 12.78 -15.52 -5.19
CA GLU A 141 12.65 -14.15 -4.63
C GLU A 141 13.98 -13.63 -4.02
N TYR A 142 14.86 -14.54 -3.59
CA TYR A 142 16.20 -14.23 -3.09
C TYR A 142 17.21 -13.79 -4.16
N ASP A 143 17.00 -14.11 -5.44
CA ASP A 143 17.84 -13.62 -6.54
C ASP A 143 17.44 -12.19 -6.98
N LEU A 144 16.28 -11.72 -6.51
CA LEU A 144 15.74 -10.38 -6.71
C LEU A 144 16.02 -9.46 -5.52
N ILE A 145 17.18 -9.61 -4.84
CA ILE A 145 17.69 -8.59 -3.92
C ILE A 145 18.02 -7.34 -4.75
N HIS A 146 16.98 -6.62 -5.13
CA HIS A 146 17.05 -5.19 -5.29
C HIS A 146 17.45 -4.67 -3.91
N ASP A 147 18.59 -4.01 -3.82
CA ASP A 147 18.79 -3.01 -2.77
C ASP A 147 17.57 -2.09 -2.85
N TYR A 148 16.60 -2.32 -1.97
CA TYR A 148 15.36 -1.57 -1.91
C TYR A 148 15.73 -0.18 -1.39
N HIS A 149 16.29 0.63 -2.26
CA HIS A 149 16.57 2.03 -2.02
C HIS A 149 15.26 2.79 -2.15
N ASP A 150 14.49 2.81 -1.05
CA ASP A 150 13.38 3.73 -0.95
C ASP A 150 13.95 5.16 -0.82
N GLN A 151 14.09 5.81 -1.97
CA GLN A 151 14.59 7.18 -2.08
C GLN A 151 13.73 8.16 -1.27
N LYS A 152 12.43 7.88 -1.08
CA LYS A 152 11.54 8.69 -0.26
C LYS A 152 11.95 8.61 1.20
N ASP A 153 12.15 7.39 1.73
CA ASP A 153 12.58 7.19 3.12
C ASP A 153 13.98 7.74 3.36
N LEU A 154 14.90 7.54 2.41
CA LEU A 154 16.25 8.11 2.49
C LEU A 154 16.20 9.65 2.55
N LEU A 155 15.38 10.29 1.71
CA LEU A 155 15.22 11.74 1.71
C LEU A 155 14.61 12.22 3.02
N HIS A 156 13.49 11.63 3.44
CA HIS A 156 12.78 11.96 4.67
C HIS A 156 13.71 11.87 5.89
N ASN A 157 14.37 10.72 6.07
CA ASN A 157 15.27 10.49 7.20
C ASN A 157 16.46 11.47 7.22
N ASN A 158 17.01 11.81 6.05
CA ASN A 158 18.12 12.75 5.96
C ASN A 158 17.70 14.20 6.23
N LEU A 159 16.52 14.63 5.78
CA LEU A 159 15.99 15.97 6.08
C LEU A 159 15.74 16.12 7.59
N LEU A 160 15.07 15.13 8.19
CA LEU A 160 14.78 15.14 9.64
C LEU A 160 16.08 15.09 10.47
N LYS A 161 17.06 14.27 10.08
CA LYS A 161 18.37 14.21 10.75
C LYS A 161 19.11 15.54 10.69
N ARG A 162 19.04 16.27 9.57
CA ARG A 162 19.64 17.61 9.42
C ARG A 162 18.97 18.63 10.33
N LEU A 163 17.63 18.64 10.39
CA LEU A 163 16.85 19.49 11.30
C LEU A 163 17.26 19.28 12.77
N ILE A 164 17.39 18.02 13.20
CA ILE A 164 17.65 17.69 14.62
C ILE A 164 19.12 17.92 15.02
N ARG A 165 20.09 17.50 14.19
CA ARG A 165 21.50 17.42 14.60
C ARG A 165 22.32 18.67 14.30
N HIS A 166 21.90 19.51 13.35
CA HIS A 166 22.77 20.55 12.80
C HIS A 166 22.06 21.90 12.66
N PRO A 167 21.63 22.54 13.77
CA PRO A 167 20.80 23.74 13.72
C PRO A 167 21.46 24.92 12.99
N ASP A 168 22.78 25.11 13.08
CA ASP A 168 23.51 26.18 12.40
C ASP A 168 24.38 25.64 11.24
N THR A 169 23.75 25.24 10.13
CA THR A 169 24.49 24.91 8.89
C THR A 169 24.19 25.88 7.77
N LYS A 170 25.12 25.99 6.82
CA LYS A 170 24.94 26.74 5.57
C LYS A 170 23.81 26.19 4.69
N HIS A 171 23.25 25.02 5.02
CA HIS A 171 22.13 24.42 4.30
C HIS A 171 20.77 24.88 4.84
N HIS A 172 20.72 25.52 6.01
CA HIS A 172 19.52 26.14 6.54
C HIS A 172 19.45 27.59 6.08
N ASP A 173 18.40 27.93 5.34
CA ASP A 173 18.16 29.27 4.81
C ASP A 173 17.23 30.10 5.70
N VAL A 174 16.67 29.50 6.76
CA VAL A 174 15.98 30.19 7.85
C VAL A 174 16.46 29.67 9.21
N ILE A 175 16.64 30.59 10.16
CA ILE A 175 16.93 30.31 11.57
C ILE A 175 15.83 30.92 12.43
N PHE A 176 15.15 30.09 13.21
CA PHE A 176 14.24 30.55 14.24
C PHE A 176 14.99 30.79 15.54
N ILE A 177 14.76 31.93 16.17
CA ILE A 177 15.24 32.26 17.52
C ILE A 177 14.01 32.18 18.42
N VAL A 178 13.95 31.15 19.27
CA VAL A 178 12.72 30.73 19.96
C VAL A 178 12.89 30.80 21.47
N GLY A 179 11.85 31.31 22.14
CA GLY A 179 11.78 31.48 23.58
C GLY A 179 12.68 32.60 24.10
N GLU A 180 12.50 32.95 25.37
CA GLU A 180 13.28 34.01 26.04
C GLU A 180 14.79 33.72 26.06
N GLU A 181 15.16 32.44 26.11
CA GLU A 181 16.55 31.99 26.05
C GLU A 181 17.19 32.18 24.66
N GLY A 182 16.40 32.52 23.63
CA GLY A 182 16.88 32.75 22.27
C GLY A 182 17.42 31.48 21.59
N THR A 183 16.78 30.33 21.81
CA THR A 183 17.20 29.06 21.23
C THR A 183 17.17 29.11 19.70
N ARG A 184 18.31 28.84 19.06
CA ARG A 184 18.44 28.83 17.59
C ARG A 184 18.03 27.47 17.01
N ILE A 185 17.15 27.49 16.00
CA ILE A 185 16.70 26.30 15.28
C ILE A 185 16.70 26.61 13.77
N GLY A 186 17.65 26.05 13.03
CA GLY A 186 17.70 26.19 11.58
C GLY A 186 16.80 25.20 10.85
N ALA A 187 16.23 25.65 9.73
CA ALA A 187 15.35 24.87 8.86
C ALA A 187 15.49 25.28 7.39
N SER A 188 14.74 24.62 6.53
CA SER A 188 14.57 24.92 5.11
C SER A 188 13.25 25.64 4.85
N ARG A 189 13.29 26.84 4.27
CA ARG A 189 12.09 27.57 3.82
C ARG A 189 11.27 26.74 2.86
N TYR A 190 11.94 26.07 1.90
CA TYR A 190 11.27 25.24 0.90
C TYR A 190 10.47 24.09 1.53
N VAL A 191 11.07 23.35 2.47
CA VAL A 191 10.37 22.24 3.17
C VAL A 191 9.18 22.78 3.97
N LEU A 192 9.36 23.90 4.67
CA LEU A 192 8.29 24.49 5.50
C LEU A 192 7.15 25.06 4.67
N SER A 193 7.45 25.76 3.57
CA SER A 193 6.43 26.26 2.63
C SER A 193 5.66 25.12 1.97
N ALA A 194 6.33 24.00 1.64
CA ALA A 194 5.66 22.82 1.10
C ALA A 194 4.72 22.14 2.11
N ALA A 195 5.03 22.22 3.41
CA ALA A 195 4.25 21.59 4.48
C ALA A 195 3.19 22.53 5.10
N SER A 196 3.29 23.84 4.91
CA SER A 196 2.46 24.83 5.61
C SER A 196 2.26 26.13 4.81
N GLU A 197 1.00 26.45 4.50
CA GLU A 197 0.61 27.72 3.88
C GLU A 197 1.03 28.95 4.70
N TYR A 198 1.13 28.82 6.03
CA TYR A 198 1.60 29.90 6.89
C TYR A 198 3.05 30.26 6.56
N PHE A 199 3.92 29.26 6.46
CA PHE A 199 5.32 29.47 6.08
C PHE A 199 5.49 29.82 4.61
N GLU A 200 4.63 29.32 3.72
CA GLU A 200 4.58 29.79 2.33
C GLU A 200 4.29 31.30 2.25
N LYS A 201 3.27 31.78 2.95
CA LYS A 201 2.94 33.21 3.01
C LYS A 201 4.05 34.03 3.66
N MET A 202 4.66 33.52 4.74
CA MET A 202 5.78 34.18 5.41
C MET A 202 7.00 34.34 4.50
N PHE A 203 7.37 33.32 3.72
CA PHE A 203 8.61 33.35 2.94
C PHE A 203 8.43 33.83 1.50
N CYS A 204 7.22 33.78 0.94
CA CYS A 204 6.92 34.19 -0.44
C CYS A 204 6.02 35.44 -0.52
N GLY A 205 5.59 35.99 0.61
CA GLY A 205 4.59 37.07 0.70
C GLY A 205 5.11 38.49 0.50
N HIS A 206 6.36 38.70 0.04
CA HIS A 206 7.02 40.01 -0.03
C HIS A 206 7.22 40.69 1.34
N THR A 207 7.48 39.91 2.40
CA THR A 207 7.80 40.40 3.74
C THR A 207 9.32 40.55 3.93
N ALA A 208 9.77 41.04 5.08
CA ALA A 208 11.21 41.13 5.38
C ALA A 208 11.89 39.74 5.36
N GLU A 209 11.11 38.69 5.64
CA GLU A 209 11.53 37.29 5.62
C GLU A 209 11.60 36.69 4.20
N SER A 210 11.16 37.42 3.16
CA SER A 210 11.23 36.99 1.77
C SER A 210 12.43 37.54 0.99
N GLU A 211 13.40 38.18 1.65
CA GLU A 211 14.60 38.68 0.96
C GLU A 211 15.43 37.53 0.35
N ASP A 212 15.76 37.68 -0.94
CA ASP A 212 16.51 36.68 -1.68
C ASP A 212 18.01 36.68 -1.31
N ASN A 213 18.55 35.47 -1.13
CA ASN A 213 19.99 35.15 -0.95
C ASN A 213 20.63 35.40 0.44
N ARG A 214 19.84 35.60 1.50
CA ARG A 214 20.38 35.63 2.87
C ARG A 214 19.67 34.60 3.75
N GLN A 215 20.41 34.12 4.75
CA GLN A 215 19.81 33.37 5.84
C GLN A 215 18.92 34.33 6.65
N VAL A 216 17.65 34.00 6.78
CA VAL A 216 16.66 34.83 7.48
C VAL A 216 16.59 34.41 8.94
N GLU A 217 16.56 35.38 9.86
CA GLU A 217 16.30 35.14 11.28
C GLU A 217 14.85 35.53 11.63
N VAL A 218 14.10 34.60 12.21
CA VAL A 218 12.72 34.80 12.67
C VAL A 218 12.67 34.66 14.18
N ARG A 219 12.22 35.71 14.88
CA ARG A 219 12.11 35.72 16.34
C ARG A 219 10.72 35.31 16.81
N LEU A 220 10.68 34.38 17.76
CA LEU A 220 9.48 33.79 18.34
C LEU A 220 9.63 33.73 19.87
N ASP A 221 9.67 34.92 20.48
CA ASP A 221 10.02 35.08 21.90
C ASP A 221 8.96 34.47 22.84
N TYR A 222 7.70 34.44 22.42
CA TYR A 222 6.56 33.96 23.21
C TYR A 222 6.26 32.45 23.05
N ILE A 223 7.11 31.72 22.33
CA ILE A 223 6.91 30.30 22.04
C ILE A 223 7.98 29.47 22.75
N GLN A 224 7.56 28.42 23.47
CA GLN A 224 8.49 27.48 24.10
C GLN A 224 9.30 26.70 23.05
N SER A 225 10.63 26.65 23.20
CA SER A 225 11.55 26.00 22.25
C SER A 225 11.21 24.53 21.98
N ASN A 226 10.79 23.79 23.00
CA ASN A 226 10.47 22.36 22.86
C ASN A 226 9.19 22.14 22.05
N SER A 227 8.13 22.93 22.28
CA SER A 227 6.91 22.88 21.49
C SER A 227 7.17 23.22 20.03
N PHE A 228 7.99 24.24 19.77
CA PHE A 228 8.34 24.60 18.39
C PHE A 228 9.20 23.54 17.70
N ARG A 229 10.12 22.88 18.41
CA ARG A 229 10.89 21.75 17.86
C ARG A 229 9.99 20.59 17.44
N VAL A 230 9.00 20.24 18.25
CA VAL A 230 8.02 19.19 17.92
C VAL A 230 7.20 19.60 16.70
N PHE A 231 6.75 20.86 16.64
CA PHE A 231 6.03 21.39 15.49
C PHE A 231 6.82 21.27 14.19
N LEU A 232 8.09 21.68 14.18
CA LEU A 232 8.95 21.57 13.00
C LEU A 232 9.20 20.11 12.60
N ARG A 233 9.45 19.22 13.56
CA ARG A 233 9.63 17.78 13.28
C ARG A 233 8.40 17.17 12.62
N TRP A 234 7.22 17.54 13.09
CA TRP A 234 5.95 17.12 12.49
C TRP A 234 5.79 17.64 11.04
N LEU A 235 6.13 18.91 10.79
CA LEU A 235 6.13 19.46 9.42
C LEU A 235 7.13 18.78 8.48
N TYR A 236 8.19 18.18 9.03
CA TYR A 236 9.17 17.40 8.27
C TYR A 236 8.71 15.97 7.98
N GLY A 237 7.52 15.57 8.45
CA GLY A 237 6.92 14.26 8.18
C GLY A 237 7.02 13.25 9.31
N GLU A 238 7.57 13.62 10.48
CA GLU A 238 7.62 12.75 11.64
C GLU A 238 6.25 12.65 12.33
N SER A 239 5.90 11.47 12.85
CA SER A 239 4.65 11.30 13.61
C SER A 239 4.65 12.15 14.89
N PHE A 240 3.47 12.52 15.39
CA PHE A 240 3.37 13.31 16.62
C PHE A 240 3.96 12.56 17.82
N GLU A 241 3.76 11.24 17.87
CA GLU A 241 4.27 10.35 18.90
C GLU A 241 5.81 10.31 18.91
N GLU A 242 6.44 10.17 17.75
CA GLU A 242 7.90 10.15 17.63
C GLU A 242 8.50 11.55 17.90
N ALA A 243 7.86 12.60 17.38
CA ALA A 243 8.28 13.97 17.57
C ALA A 243 8.23 14.37 19.07
N SER A 244 7.17 13.98 19.79
CA SER A 244 6.99 14.27 21.22
C SER A 244 7.72 13.30 22.16
N SER A 245 8.21 12.15 21.67
CA SER A 245 8.83 11.10 22.49
C SER A 245 10.00 11.56 23.36
N THR A 246 10.76 12.57 22.92
CA THR A 246 11.89 13.14 23.69
C THR A 246 11.45 13.87 24.95
N LEU A 247 10.20 14.34 24.98
CA LEU A 247 9.61 15.02 26.13
C LEU A 247 9.04 14.01 27.13
N ARG A 248 8.61 12.83 26.65
CA ARG A 248 8.08 11.75 27.49
C ARG A 248 9.13 10.98 28.31
N LYS A 249 10.43 11.14 28.00
CA LYS A 249 11.54 10.38 28.62
C LYS A 249 12.20 11.04 29.83
N ARG A 250 11.78 12.25 30.23
CA ARG A 250 12.28 12.92 31.45
C ARG A 250 11.47 12.45 32.65
N THR A 251 11.73 11.22 33.12
CA THR A 251 10.92 10.53 34.14
C THR A 251 11.43 10.63 35.58
N GLU A 252 12.38 11.54 35.90
CA GLU A 252 12.98 11.59 37.24
C GLU A 252 13.00 13.00 37.89
N GLU A 253 12.40 14.02 37.28
CA GLU A 253 12.31 15.36 37.88
C GLU A 253 10.86 15.69 38.28
N GLU A 254 10.73 16.36 39.43
CA GLU A 254 9.46 16.75 40.03
C GLU A 254 8.62 17.61 39.06
N ASN A 255 7.32 17.30 38.97
CA ASN A 255 6.29 18.00 38.20
C ASN A 255 6.23 17.74 36.67
N TYR A 256 6.53 16.51 36.24
CA TYR A 256 6.39 16.04 34.85
C TYR A 256 5.01 16.35 34.24
N ASP A 257 3.92 16.19 35.01
CA ASP A 257 2.56 16.42 34.52
C ASP A 257 2.31 17.89 34.16
N SER A 258 2.83 18.83 34.97
CA SER A 258 2.74 20.27 34.67
C SER A 258 3.60 20.65 33.46
N TYR A 259 4.83 20.13 33.37
CA TYR A 259 5.71 20.40 32.23
C TYR A 259 5.14 19.88 30.90
N TYR A 260 4.62 18.65 30.90
CA TYR A 260 4.05 18.06 29.68
C TYR A 260 2.75 18.77 29.26
N LEU A 261 1.92 19.18 30.22
CA LEU A 261 0.74 20.00 29.94
C LEU A 261 1.11 21.36 29.35
N ASP A 262 2.10 22.06 29.93
CA ASP A 262 2.59 23.34 29.41
C ASP A 262 3.10 23.20 27.98
N PHE A 263 3.85 22.13 27.68
CA PHE A 263 4.27 21.80 26.32
C PHE A 263 3.07 21.68 25.35
N LEU A 264 2.03 20.93 25.73
CA LEU A 264 0.85 20.70 24.89
C LEU A 264 0.06 21.99 24.67
N VAL A 265 -0.09 22.82 25.70
CA VAL A 265 -0.75 24.13 25.61
C VAL A 265 0.04 25.08 24.70
N ASN A 266 1.36 25.12 24.83
CA ASN A 266 2.21 25.91 23.91
C ASN A 266 2.11 25.40 22.48
N LEU A 267 2.07 24.07 22.27
CA LEU A 267 1.90 23.51 20.94
C LEU A 267 0.52 23.85 20.36
N LEU A 268 -0.53 23.84 21.17
CA LEU A 268 -1.87 24.26 20.76
C LEU A 268 -1.86 25.71 20.25
N LYS A 269 -1.21 26.63 20.97
CA LYS A 269 -1.02 28.03 20.54
C LYS A 269 -0.30 28.11 19.19
N ILE A 270 0.81 27.38 19.01
CA ILE A 270 1.57 27.35 17.74
C ILE A 270 0.66 26.89 16.58
N THR A 271 -0.14 25.84 16.80
CA THR A 271 -1.02 25.30 15.76
C THR A 271 -2.16 26.23 15.41
N ASP A 272 -2.66 27.05 16.36
CA ASP A 272 -3.66 28.07 16.05
C ASP A 272 -3.05 29.23 15.24
N ILE A 273 -1.89 29.75 15.66
CA ILE A 273 -1.18 30.84 14.97
C ILE A 273 -0.83 30.46 13.54
N SER A 274 -0.33 29.24 13.34
CA SER A 274 0.05 28.72 12.02
C SER A 274 -1.12 28.19 11.19
N GLY A 275 -2.33 28.13 11.76
CA GLY A 275 -3.49 27.53 11.09
C GLY A 275 -3.35 26.02 10.81
N CYS A 276 -2.48 25.31 11.52
CA CYS A 276 -2.19 23.89 11.32
C CYS A 276 -3.27 23.01 11.95
N LYS A 277 -4.46 22.96 11.33
CA LYS A 277 -5.63 22.23 11.84
C LYS A 277 -5.38 20.73 12.12
N PRO A 278 -4.68 19.95 11.27
CA PRO A 278 -4.49 18.52 11.54
C PRO A 278 -3.71 18.26 12.83
N LEU A 279 -2.62 19.00 13.07
CA LEU A 279 -1.86 18.86 14.31
C LEU A 279 -2.62 19.42 15.52
N LYS A 280 -3.35 20.54 15.35
CA LYS A 280 -4.22 21.10 16.38
C LYS A 280 -5.22 20.06 16.90
N ASP A 281 -5.90 19.38 15.97
CA ASP A 281 -6.85 18.32 16.28
C ASP A 281 -6.21 17.15 17.05
N ILE A 282 -4.97 16.77 16.71
CA ILE A 282 -4.21 15.74 17.41
C ILE A 282 -3.91 16.19 18.85
N VAL A 283 -3.41 17.41 19.03
CA VAL A 283 -3.07 17.97 20.35
C VAL A 283 -4.30 18.07 21.25
N GLU A 284 -5.44 18.54 20.73
CA GLU A 284 -6.70 18.57 21.47
C GLU A 284 -7.09 17.17 21.97
N ILE A 285 -7.00 16.15 21.10
CA ILE A 285 -7.32 14.77 21.46
C ILE A 285 -6.32 14.22 22.49
N THR A 286 -5.04 14.54 22.38
CA THR A 286 -4.02 14.13 23.35
C THR A 286 -4.31 14.69 24.73
N ILE A 287 -4.59 15.99 24.84
CA ILE A 287 -4.96 16.64 26.11
C ILE A 287 -6.19 15.95 26.74
N MET A 288 -7.21 15.63 25.92
CA MET A 288 -8.42 14.97 26.40
C MET A 288 -8.19 13.52 26.85
N LYS A 289 -7.33 12.76 26.15
CA LYS A 289 -7.11 11.33 26.41
C LYS A 289 -6.09 11.04 27.51
N ASP A 290 -5.06 11.87 27.63
CA ASP A 290 -3.97 11.67 28.58
C ASP A 290 -4.34 12.12 30.00
N GLY A 291 -5.62 12.47 30.25
CA GLY A 291 -6.10 12.87 31.57
C GLY A 291 -5.64 14.26 32.01
N CYS A 292 -5.15 15.08 31.07
CA CYS A 292 -4.68 16.43 31.36
C CYS A 292 -5.79 17.36 31.87
N VAL A 293 -7.05 17.12 31.47
CA VAL A 293 -8.22 17.83 31.98
C VAL A 293 -8.71 17.15 33.26
N ASN A 294 -8.67 17.86 34.38
CA ASN A 294 -9.08 17.37 35.69
C ASN A 294 -9.80 18.46 36.51
N ILE A 295 -10.27 18.10 37.71
CA ILE A 295 -11.06 18.99 38.58
C ILE A 295 -10.31 20.28 38.93
N ASN A 296 -8.98 20.23 39.02
CA ASN A 296 -8.17 21.37 39.44
C ASN A 296 -7.95 22.39 38.31
N ASN A 297 -7.96 21.98 37.04
CA ASN A 297 -7.50 22.82 35.92
C ASN A 297 -8.51 23.00 34.78
N VAL A 298 -9.73 22.44 34.89
CA VAL A 298 -10.68 22.41 33.77
C VAL A 298 -11.17 23.81 33.34
N ILE A 299 -11.17 24.79 34.23
CA ILE A 299 -11.60 26.16 33.93
C ILE A 299 -10.55 26.86 33.05
N GLU A 300 -9.29 26.80 33.46
CA GLU A 300 -8.13 27.31 32.74
C GLU A 300 -8.00 26.61 31.39
N MET A 301 -8.18 25.29 31.35
CA MET A 301 -8.19 24.53 30.10
C MET A 301 -9.30 24.98 29.14
N SER A 302 -10.48 25.34 29.67
CA SER A 302 -11.60 25.86 28.88
C SER A 302 -11.32 27.24 28.31
N GLU A 303 -10.61 28.10 29.04
CA GLU A 303 -10.17 29.41 28.57
C GLU A 303 -9.05 29.28 27.52
N TRP A 304 -8.06 28.44 27.76
CA TRP A 304 -7.01 28.16 26.78
C TRP A 304 -7.58 27.59 25.48
N ALA A 305 -8.57 26.71 25.58
CA ALA A 305 -9.25 26.17 24.42
C ALA A 305 -9.98 27.26 23.63
N ASP A 306 -10.62 28.21 24.31
CA ASP A 306 -11.31 29.33 23.66
C ASP A 306 -10.33 30.29 22.98
N ASN A 307 -9.28 30.69 23.70
CA ASN A 307 -8.21 31.56 23.20
C ASN A 307 -7.50 30.97 21.97
N CYS A 308 -7.34 29.64 21.95
CA CYS A 308 -6.73 28.94 20.84
C CYS A 308 -7.76 28.43 19.82
N LYS A 309 -9.05 28.78 19.89
CA LYS A 309 -10.12 28.29 18.98
C LYS A 309 -10.14 26.76 18.82
N ALA A 310 -9.88 26.05 19.91
CA ALA A 310 -9.75 24.60 20.00
C ALA A 310 -11.11 23.98 20.39
N LEU A 311 -11.97 23.79 19.39
CA LEU A 311 -13.39 23.48 19.60
C LEU A 311 -13.62 22.09 20.24
N LYS A 312 -12.81 21.08 19.94
CA LYS A 312 -12.99 19.73 20.50
C LYS A 312 -12.65 19.74 21.98
N LEU A 313 -11.55 20.39 22.34
CA LEU A 313 -11.13 20.57 23.72
C LEU A 313 -12.14 21.42 24.49
N LYS A 314 -12.63 22.53 23.90
CA LYS A 314 -13.64 23.39 24.51
C LYS A 314 -14.91 22.61 24.86
N ASN A 315 -15.46 21.88 23.89
CA ASN A 315 -16.65 21.04 24.08
C ASN A 315 -16.41 19.95 25.15
N HIS A 316 -15.20 19.41 25.22
CA HIS A 316 -14.84 18.43 26.24
C HIS A 316 -14.82 19.05 27.64
N CYS A 317 -14.18 20.22 27.80
CA CYS A 317 -14.15 20.96 29.06
C CYS A 317 -15.57 21.33 29.52
N GLU A 318 -16.42 21.85 28.64
CA GLU A 318 -17.82 22.18 28.96
C GLU A 318 -18.60 20.95 29.46
N LYS A 319 -18.44 19.81 28.77
CA LYS A 319 -19.05 18.55 29.20
C LYS A 319 -18.51 18.10 30.56
N PHE A 320 -17.21 18.21 30.79
CA PHE A 320 -16.57 17.85 32.05
C PHE A 320 -17.07 18.72 33.20
N ILE A 321 -17.17 20.04 32.99
CA ILE A 321 -17.70 21.00 33.96
C ILE A 321 -19.15 20.65 34.33
N ASN A 322 -19.99 20.40 33.33
CA ASN A 322 -21.40 20.07 33.56
C ASN A 322 -21.59 18.78 34.36
N LEU A 323 -20.76 17.75 34.12
CA LEU A 323 -20.85 16.48 34.83
C LEU A 323 -20.31 16.55 36.26
N ASN A 324 -19.33 17.42 36.53
CA ASN A 324 -18.59 17.45 37.80
C ASN A 324 -18.76 18.77 38.57
N ARG A 325 -19.77 19.58 38.23
CA ARG A 325 -19.96 20.96 38.73
C ARG A 325 -19.81 21.11 40.24
N GLY A 326 -20.41 20.19 41.02
CA GLY A 326 -20.34 20.23 42.49
C GLY A 326 -18.91 20.06 43.02
N LEU A 327 -18.16 19.10 42.47
CA LEU A 327 -16.77 18.84 42.88
C LEU A 327 -15.83 19.97 42.48
N ILE A 328 -16.03 20.56 41.31
CA ILE A 328 -15.23 21.70 40.83
C ILE A 328 -15.49 22.92 41.72
N LEU A 329 -16.76 23.19 42.07
CA LEU A 329 -17.11 24.30 42.95
C LEU A 329 -16.50 24.14 44.35
N GLU A 330 -16.58 22.95 44.93
CA GLU A 330 -15.95 22.65 46.22
C GLU A 330 -14.44 22.86 46.18
N LYS A 331 -13.78 22.37 45.12
CA LYS A 331 -12.32 22.52 44.96
C LYS A 331 -11.90 23.98 44.77
N ARG A 332 -12.68 24.78 44.04
CA ARG A 332 -12.39 26.21 43.84
C ARG A 332 -12.60 27.03 45.11
N LEU A 333 -13.60 26.71 45.92
CA LEU A 333 -13.76 27.31 47.25
C LEU A 333 -12.55 27.01 48.14
N GLU A 334 -12.05 25.77 48.13
CA GLU A 334 -10.83 25.39 48.85
C GLU A 334 -9.61 26.21 48.39
N PHE A 335 -9.46 26.49 47.08
CA PHE A 335 -8.38 27.37 46.60
C PHE A 335 -8.54 28.82 47.09
N CYS A 336 -9.74 29.40 47.04
CA CYS A 336 -9.98 30.74 47.58
C CYS A 336 -9.67 30.85 49.08
N GLU A 337 -9.99 29.82 49.87
CA GLU A 337 -9.71 29.77 51.31
C GLU A 337 -8.21 29.67 51.61
N ASN A 338 -7.45 28.99 50.75
CA ASN A 338 -6.02 28.74 50.92
C ASN A 338 -5.11 29.71 50.14
N ALA A 339 -5.69 30.69 49.43
CA ALA A 339 -4.94 31.66 48.65
C ALA A 339 -3.88 32.39 49.50
N ILE A 340 -2.66 32.46 48.98
CA ILE A 340 -1.45 32.92 49.67
C ILE A 340 -1.38 34.46 49.66
N ASP A 341 -2.02 35.10 48.67
CA ASP A 341 -2.17 36.55 48.55
C ASP A 341 -3.53 36.96 47.96
N ASP A 342 -3.75 38.28 47.88
CA ASP A 342 -5.01 38.84 47.38
C ASP A 342 -5.14 38.73 45.85
N GLU A 343 -4.05 38.52 45.10
CA GLU A 343 -4.06 38.35 43.64
C GLU A 343 -4.58 36.95 43.28
N GLU A 344 -4.00 35.91 43.89
CA GLU A 344 -4.46 34.52 43.75
C GLU A 344 -5.93 34.36 44.18
N ARG A 345 -6.33 35.03 45.28
CA ARG A 345 -7.73 35.00 45.73
C ARG A 345 -8.68 35.60 44.70
N GLU A 346 -8.28 36.69 44.06
CA GLU A 346 -9.07 37.36 43.03
C GLU A 346 -9.19 36.50 41.77
N GLU A 347 -8.10 35.88 41.31
CA GLU A 347 -8.10 34.95 40.17
C GLU A 347 -9.06 33.77 40.41
N GLU A 348 -8.96 33.11 41.56
CA GLU A 348 -9.84 31.99 41.91
C GLU A 348 -11.31 32.44 42.07
N SER A 349 -11.53 33.65 42.57
CA SER A 349 -12.88 34.24 42.67
C SER A 349 -13.49 34.51 41.28
N GLN A 350 -12.68 34.92 40.30
CA GLN A 350 -13.12 35.08 38.91
C GLN A 350 -13.49 33.72 38.30
N MET A 351 -12.68 32.68 38.53
CA MET A 351 -13.00 31.32 38.07
C MET A 351 -14.27 30.76 38.70
N LEU A 352 -14.51 31.01 39.99
CA LEU A 352 -15.77 30.67 40.66
C LEU A 352 -16.97 31.34 39.99
N ASN A 353 -16.85 32.63 39.65
CA ASN A 353 -17.93 33.36 38.97
C ASN A 353 -18.26 32.76 37.60
N ILE A 354 -17.28 32.22 36.87
CA ILE A 354 -17.52 31.49 35.60
C ILE A 354 -18.40 30.26 35.84
N ILE A 355 -18.20 29.54 36.95
CA ILE A 355 -18.99 28.35 37.30
C ILE A 355 -20.39 28.73 37.79
N LEU A 356 -20.53 29.84 38.50
CA LEU A 356 -21.80 30.28 39.07
C LEU A 356 -22.74 30.92 38.03
N ASN A 357 -22.19 31.57 37.01
CA ASN A 357 -22.95 32.29 35.98
C ASN A 357 -23.29 31.47 34.73
N ASN A 358 -22.71 30.27 34.58
CA ASN A 358 -23.09 29.26 33.59
C ASN A 358 -23.97 28.16 34.21
#